data_AF-A0A8T1B6H3-F1
#
_entry.id   AF-A0A8T1B6H3-F1
#
_cell.length_a   1.000
_cell.length_b   1.000
_cell.length_c   1.000
_cell.angle_alpha   90.00
_cell.angle_beta   90.00
_cell.angle_gamma   90.00
#
_symmetry.space_group_name_H-M   'P 1'
#
loop_
_entity.id
_entity.type
_entity.pdbx_description
1 polymer ?
#
loop_
_entity_poly.entity_id
_entity_poly.type
_entity_poly.pdbx_seq_one_letter_code
_entity_poly.pdbx_strand_id
1 'polypeptide(L)'
;MLRESKLADYMADHHDVFNGCIIYGDPAYGIQTFLVSGCKSARVSANEKKLNKMMSSVRESVEWKFGGLKTQFAFVDYKKSLKIRLSPVGKYVLVSMFLLNCHCCYYGGNQISEYFGVDPPSLDEYLNP
;
A
#
# COMPACT_ATOMS: atom_id res chain seq x y z
N MET A 1 10.71 -8.60 -3.14
CA MET A 1 9.49 -7.74 -3.04
C MET A 1 9.12 -7.07 -4.35
N LEU A 2 9.75 -6.00 -4.87
CA LEU A 2 9.31 -5.38 -6.15
C LEU A 2 9.64 -6.22 -7.40
N ARG A 3 10.87 -6.73 -7.48
CA ARG A 3 11.27 -7.65 -8.57
C ARG A 3 10.48 -8.95 -8.55
N GLU A 4 10.19 -9.46 -7.36
CA GLU A 4 9.44 -10.72 -7.19
C GLU A 4 7.94 -10.55 -7.46
N SER A 5 7.37 -9.36 -7.25
CA SER A 5 5.97 -9.11 -7.52
C SER A 5 5.66 -8.94 -9.01
N LYS A 6 6.69 -8.86 -9.88
CA LYS A 6 6.56 -8.54 -11.31
C LYS A 6 5.82 -7.23 -11.60
N LEU A 7 5.72 -6.36 -10.60
CA LEU A 7 4.94 -5.14 -10.70
C LEU A 7 5.58 -4.14 -11.67
N ALA A 8 6.92 -4.08 -11.71
CA ALA A 8 7.63 -3.21 -12.65
C ALA A 8 7.37 -3.63 -14.11
N ASP A 9 7.39 -4.94 -14.40
CA ASP A 9 7.08 -5.49 -15.72
C ASP A 9 5.62 -5.19 -16.08
N TYR A 10 4.69 -5.40 -15.14
CA TYR A 10 3.27 -5.08 -15.32
C TYR A 10 3.03 -3.61 -15.66
N MET A 11 3.69 -2.68 -14.95
CA MET A 11 3.57 -1.25 -15.22
C MET A 11 4.11 -0.88 -16.62
N ALA A 12 5.19 -1.53 -17.06
CA ALA A 12 5.75 -1.32 -18.39
C ALA A 12 4.81 -1.80 -19.50
N ASP A 13 4.15 -2.95 -19.29
CA ASP A 13 3.23 -3.54 -20.26
C ASP A 13 1.86 -2.83 -20.33
N HIS A 14 1.46 -2.11 -19.27
CA HIS A 14 0.16 -1.41 -19.15
C HIS A 14 0.34 0.11 -19.02
N HIS A 15 1.12 0.67 -19.94
CA HIS A 15 1.51 2.09 -19.91
C HIS A 15 0.31 3.06 -19.99
N ASP A 16 -0.81 2.62 -20.58
CA ASP A 16 -2.07 3.33 -20.70
C ASP A 16 -2.76 3.56 -19.35
N VAL A 17 -2.72 2.56 -18.46
CA VAL A 17 -3.31 2.64 -17.10
C VAL A 17 -2.60 3.67 -16.23
N PHE A 18 -1.28 3.82 -16.42
CA PHE A 18 -0.46 4.74 -15.62
C PHE A 18 -0.21 6.08 -16.31
N ASN A 19 -0.80 6.32 -17.48
CA ASN A 19 -0.55 7.54 -18.22
C ASN A 19 -1.06 8.78 -17.45
N GLY A 20 -0.18 9.76 -17.24
CA GLY A 20 -0.48 10.95 -16.42
C GLY A 20 -0.41 10.72 -14.90
N CYS A 21 -0.10 9.50 -14.44
CA CYS A 21 -0.01 9.14 -13.03
C CYS A 21 1.39 8.58 -12.69
N ILE A 22 1.78 8.71 -11.42
CA ILE A 22 3.03 8.16 -10.88
C ILE A 22 2.72 7.50 -9.54
N ILE A 23 3.23 6.29 -9.32
CA ILE A 23 3.14 5.60 -8.03
C ILE A 23 4.22 6.15 -7.11
N TYR A 24 3.85 6.44 -5.87
CA TYR A 24 4.79 6.83 -4.84
C TYR A 24 5.11 5.66 -3.91
N GLY A 25 6.36 5.22 -3.97
CA GLY A 25 6.85 4.04 -3.26
C GLY A 25 7.75 4.38 -2.08
N ASP A 26 8.03 3.33 -1.30
CA ASP A 26 9.10 3.39 -0.31
C ASP A 26 10.46 3.69 -0.98
N PRO A 27 11.35 4.47 -0.33
CA PRO A 27 12.70 4.74 -0.83
C PRO A 27 13.52 3.51 -1.23
N ALA A 28 13.25 2.35 -0.63
CA ALA A 28 13.92 1.10 -0.99
C ALA A 28 13.67 0.65 -2.45
N TYR A 29 12.64 1.17 -3.11
CA TYR A 29 12.31 0.83 -4.50
C TYR A 29 13.02 1.69 -5.55
N GLY A 30 13.68 2.78 -5.14
CA GLY A 30 14.36 3.70 -6.05
C GLY A 30 13.40 4.56 -6.89
N ILE A 31 13.89 5.02 -8.04
CA ILE A 31 13.12 5.78 -9.03
C ILE A 31 13.07 4.96 -10.33
N GLN A 32 11.87 4.73 -10.87
CA GLN A 32 11.58 4.07 -12.16
C GLN A 32 10.56 4.90 -12.94
N THR A 33 10.28 4.55 -14.19
CA THR A 33 9.38 5.29 -15.10
C THR A 33 8.04 5.67 -14.48
N PHE A 34 7.44 4.77 -13.69
CA PHE A 34 6.16 4.97 -13.04
C PHE A 34 6.21 4.93 -11.52
N LEU A 35 7.41 4.87 -10.93
CA LEU A 35 7.59 4.72 -9.50
C LEU A 35 8.59 5.76 -9.01
N VAL A 36 8.13 6.70 -8.20
CA VAL A 36 8.97 7.71 -7.55
C VAL A 36 8.99 7.44 -6.06
N SER A 37 10.08 7.80 -5.41
CA SER A 37 10.21 7.74 -3.96
C SER A 37 10.66 9.10 -3.41
N GLY A 38 10.56 9.26 -2.09
CA GLY A 38 10.86 10.54 -1.46
C GLY A 38 12.29 11.04 -1.75
N CYS A 39 12.41 12.32 -2.08
CA CYS A 39 13.70 12.93 -2.41
C CYS A 39 14.59 12.96 -1.16
N LYS A 40 15.73 12.26 -1.23
CA LYS A 40 16.77 12.27 -0.20
C LYS A 40 18.08 12.76 -0.80
N SER A 41 18.39 14.05 -0.60
CA SER A 41 19.64 14.67 -1.06
C SER A 41 20.25 15.54 0.05
N ALA A 42 21.56 15.81 -0.02
CA ALA A 42 22.25 16.68 0.94
C ALA A 42 21.71 18.13 0.93
N ARG A 43 21.09 18.55 -0.18
CA ARG A 43 20.39 19.83 -0.33
C ARG A 43 19.05 19.61 -1.04
N VAL A 44 18.02 19.36 -0.24
CA VAL A 44 16.64 19.25 -0.74
C VAL A 44 16.11 20.64 -1.05
N SER A 45 15.69 20.87 -2.29
CA SER A 45 15.07 22.12 -2.74
C SER A 45 13.74 22.38 -2.03
N ALA A 46 13.25 23.63 -2.09
CA ALA A 46 11.95 23.97 -1.51
C ALA A 46 10.80 23.15 -2.12
N ASN A 47 10.86 22.88 -3.44
CA ASN A 47 9.85 22.09 -4.15
C ASN A 47 9.86 20.62 -3.73
N GLU A 48 11.05 20.02 -3.58
CA GLU A 48 11.17 18.64 -3.10
C GLU A 48 10.71 18.50 -1.64
N LYS A 49 10.96 19.50 -0.78
CA LYS A 49 10.42 19.52 0.59
C LYS A 49 8.90 19.56 0.60
N LYS A 50 8.31 20.39 -0.28
CA LYS A 50 6.85 20.47 -0.43
C LYS A 50 6.28 19.13 -0.91
N LEU A 51 6.91 18.50 -1.90
CA LEU A 51 6.53 17.17 -2.39
C LEU A 51 6.62 16.13 -1.28
N ASN A 52 7.77 16.02 -0.59
CA ASN A 52 7.94 15.07 0.51
C ASN A 52 6.90 15.27 1.62
N LYS A 53 6.54 16.52 1.95
CA LYS A 53 5.50 16.84 2.93
C LYS A 53 4.12 16.34 2.46
N MET A 54 3.75 16.61 1.21
CA MET A 54 2.48 16.13 0.64
C MET A 54 2.44 14.60 0.60
N MET A 55 3.54 13.95 0.23
CA MET A 55 3.57 12.49 0.15
C MET A 55 3.67 11.82 1.52
N SER A 56 4.18 12.51 2.55
CA SER A 56 4.20 11.99 3.92
C SER A 56 2.78 11.76 4.45
N SER A 57 1.84 12.68 4.19
CA SER A 57 0.45 12.51 4.65
C SER A 57 -0.25 11.35 3.94
N VAL A 58 0.06 11.14 2.66
CA VAL A 58 -0.45 9.97 1.92
C VAL A 58 0.14 8.67 2.49
N ARG A 59 1.42 8.66 2.87
CA ARG A 59 2.06 7.49 3.50
C ARG A 59 1.45 7.11 4.85
N GLU A 60 0.95 8.06 5.64
CA GLU A 60 0.28 7.78 6.91
C GLU A 60 -0.95 6.87 6.71
N SER A 61 -1.68 7.02 5.60
CA SER A 61 -2.82 6.14 5.29
C SER A 61 -2.41 4.66 5.13
N VAL A 62 -1.20 4.41 4.63
CA VAL A 62 -0.65 3.04 4.53
C VAL A 62 -0.40 2.48 5.93
N GLU A 63 0.12 3.29 6.84
CA GLU A 63 0.34 2.89 8.23
C GLU A 63 -0.98 2.61 8.95
N TRP A 64 -2.03 3.39 8.71
CA TRP A 64 -3.37 3.10 9.23
C TRP A 64 -3.90 1.75 8.75
N LYS A 65 -3.64 1.37 7.48
CA LYS A 65 -4.02 0.05 6.95
C LYS A 65 -3.33 -1.08 7.71
N PHE A 66 -2.02 -0.95 7.97
CA PHE A 66 -1.29 -1.92 8.78
C PHE A 66 -1.72 -1.90 10.25
N GLY A 67 -2.10 -0.74 10.79
CA GLY A 67 -2.73 -0.62 12.09
C GLY A 67 -4.01 -1.44 12.18
N GLY A 68 -4.93 -1.25 11.23
CA GLY A 68 -6.17 -2.02 11.13
C GLY A 68 -5.94 -3.53 10.98
N LEU A 69 -4.94 -3.92 10.17
CA LEU A 69 -4.54 -5.32 10.02
C LEU A 69 -4.15 -5.96 11.36
N LYS A 70 -3.32 -5.28 12.15
CA LYS A 70 -2.86 -5.78 13.45
C LYS A 70 -3.97 -5.80 14.49
N THR A 71 -4.85 -4.81 14.48
CA THR A 71 -6.00 -4.74 15.38
C THR A 71 -6.98 -5.88 15.11
N GLN A 72 -7.32 -6.11 13.84
CA GLN A 72 -8.30 -7.13 13.46
C GLN A 72 -7.73 -8.56 13.49
N PHE A 73 -6.43 -8.70 13.17
CA PHE A 73 -5.76 -9.98 13.05
C PHE A 73 -4.51 -10.01 13.94
N ALA A 74 -4.71 -10.02 15.26
CA ALA A 74 -3.62 -9.97 16.25
C ALA A 74 -2.53 -11.05 16.06
N PHE A 75 -2.88 -12.19 15.45
CA PHE A 75 -1.92 -13.25 15.13
C PHE A 75 -0.85 -12.80 14.12
N VAL A 76 -1.13 -11.79 13.28
CA VAL A 76 -0.20 -11.20 12.32
C VAL A 76 0.89 -10.36 13.01
N ASP A 77 0.69 -9.96 14.27
CA ASP A 77 1.71 -9.26 15.07
C ASP A 77 2.39 -10.18 16.11
N TYR A 78 1.99 -11.46 16.18
CA TYR A 78 2.52 -12.40 17.17
C TYR A 78 3.91 -12.93 16.78
N LYS A 79 4.95 -12.16 17.12
CA LYS A 79 6.36 -12.42 16.76
C LYS A 79 6.88 -13.82 17.11
N LYS A 80 6.35 -14.46 18.16
CA LYS A 80 6.80 -15.80 18.58
C LYS A 80 6.36 -16.91 17.60
N SER A 81 5.22 -16.77 16.92
CA SER A 81 4.73 -17.73 15.92
C SER A 81 5.17 -17.38 14.49
N LEU A 82 5.46 -16.10 14.22
CA LEU A 82 5.79 -15.62 12.88
C LEU A 82 7.30 -15.62 12.64
N LYS A 83 7.82 -16.81 12.31
CA LYS A 83 9.21 -16.99 11.89
C LYS A 83 9.29 -17.13 10.38
N ILE A 84 10.02 -16.21 9.73
CA ILE A 84 10.31 -16.26 8.30
C ILE A 84 10.98 -17.62 7.98
N ARG A 85 10.53 -18.30 6.92
CA ARG A 85 10.90 -19.68 6.51
C ARG A 85 10.37 -20.84 7.37
N LEU A 86 9.81 -20.58 8.54
CA LEU A 86 9.22 -21.61 9.41
C LEU A 86 7.70 -21.52 9.50
N SER A 87 7.14 -20.41 9.01
CA SER A 87 5.70 -20.16 8.96
C SER A 87 5.39 -19.42 7.66
N PRO A 88 4.21 -19.60 7.07
CA PRO A 88 3.82 -18.95 5.82
C PRO A 88 3.37 -17.50 6.07
N VAL A 89 4.24 -16.68 6.68
CA VAL A 89 3.97 -15.28 7.08
C VAL A 89 3.39 -14.46 5.93
N GLY A 90 3.95 -14.60 4.72
CA GLY A 90 3.44 -13.90 3.53
C GLY A 90 1.98 -14.23 3.21
N LYS A 91 1.59 -15.52 3.31
CA LYS A 91 0.20 -15.93 3.07
C LYS A 91 -0.75 -15.38 4.14
N TYR A 92 -0.32 -15.39 5.40
CA TYR A 92 -1.09 -14.82 6.51
C TYR A 92 -1.38 -13.34 6.30
N VAL A 93 -0.36 -12.56 5.94
CA VAL A 93 -0.51 -11.12 5.66
C VAL A 93 -1.42 -10.90 4.45
N LEU A 94 -1.24 -11.66 3.36
CA LEU A 94 -2.06 -11.53 2.15
C LEU A 94 -3.55 -11.80 2.43
N VAL A 95 -3.87 -12.94 3.07
CA VAL A 95 -5.26 -13.30 3.38
C VAL A 95 -5.87 -12.30 4.37
N SER A 96 -5.11 -11.88 5.39
CA SER A 96 -5.60 -10.90 6.37
C SER A 96 -5.86 -9.54 5.71
N MET A 97 -5.01 -9.11 4.77
CA MET A 97 -5.20 -7.86 4.04
C MET A 97 -6.41 -7.93 3.10
N PHE A 98 -6.62 -9.08 2.45
CA PHE A 98 -7.81 -9.34 1.65
C PHE A 98 -9.09 -9.26 2.50
N LEU A 99 -9.13 -9.94 3.65
CA LEU A 99 -10.27 -9.90 4.57
C LEU A 99 -10.49 -8.50 5.17
N LEU A 100 -9.41 -7.74 5.40
CA LEU A 100 -9.51 -6.34 5.84
C LEU A 100 -10.15 -5.44 4.78
N ASN A 101 -9.84 -5.66 3.49
CA ASN A 101 -10.54 -4.98 2.40
C ASN A 101 -12.02 -5.39 2.35
N CYS A 102 -12.35 -6.67 2.50
CA CYS A 102 -13.75 -7.13 2.60
C CYS A 102 -14.49 -6.47 3.77
N HIS A 103 -13.84 -6.34 4.92
CA HIS A 103 -14.38 -5.63 6.08
C HIS A 103 -14.67 -4.17 5.75
N CYS A 104 -13.75 -3.47 5.08
CA CYS A 104 -13.99 -2.09 4.61
C CYS A 104 -15.22 -2.01 3.70
N CYS A 105 -15.35 -2.91 2.73
CA CYS A 105 -16.50 -2.92 1.81
C CYS A 105 -17.82 -3.21 2.53
N TYR A 106 -17.81 -4.18 3.45
CA TYR A 106 -19.01 -4.59 4.21
C TYR A 106 -19.55 -3.45 5.09
N TYR A 107 -18.66 -2.68 5.73
CA TYR A 107 -19.05 -1.55 6.59
C TYR A 107 -19.18 -0.22 5.84
N GLY A 108 -19.01 -0.21 4.52
CA GLY A 108 -19.13 1.00 3.71
C GLY A 108 -18.00 2.01 3.92
N GLY A 109 -16.86 1.59 4.48
CA GLY A 109 -15.70 2.46 4.63
C GLY A 109 -14.79 2.12 5.81
N ASN A 110 -13.76 2.93 5.94
CA ASN A 110 -12.87 3.03 7.09
C ASN A 110 -12.21 4.42 7.11
N GLN A 111 -11.32 4.67 8.07
CA GLN A 111 -10.56 5.93 8.16
C GLN A 111 -9.86 6.32 6.85
N ILE A 112 -9.42 5.35 6.03
CA ILE A 112 -8.71 5.60 4.77
C ILE A 112 -9.69 6.08 3.71
N SER A 113 -10.85 5.43 3.55
CA SER A 113 -11.88 5.87 2.60
C SER A 113 -12.38 7.28 2.91
N GLU A 114 -12.58 7.59 4.20
CA GLU A 114 -12.94 8.94 4.66
C GLU A 114 -11.84 9.97 4.35
N TYR A 115 -10.58 9.63 4.62
CA TYR A 115 -9.45 10.54 4.36
C TYR A 115 -9.32 10.91 2.89
N PHE A 116 -9.55 9.97 1.98
CA PHE A 116 -9.48 10.20 0.53
C PHE A 116 -10.81 10.65 -0.08
N GLY A 117 -11.93 10.58 0.65
CA GLY A 117 -13.26 10.85 0.13
C GLY A 117 -13.66 9.90 -1.00
N VAL A 118 -13.26 8.63 -0.90
CA VAL A 118 -13.54 7.59 -1.89
C VAL A 118 -14.31 6.46 -1.23
N ASP A 119 -15.57 6.31 -1.60
CA ASP A 119 -16.39 5.21 -1.09
C ASP A 119 -15.86 3.86 -1.58
N PRO A 120 -15.79 2.84 -0.72
CA PRO A 120 -15.44 1.51 -1.17
C PRO A 120 -16.55 0.92 -2.05
N PRO A 121 -16.21 0.00 -2.97
CA PRO A 121 -17.23 -0.79 -3.65
C PRO A 121 -18.03 -1.63 -2.64
N SER A 122 -19.17 -2.14 -3.07
CA SER A 122 -19.88 -3.17 -2.31
C SER A 122 -19.01 -4.42 -2.15
N LEU A 123 -19.31 -5.22 -1.13
CA LEU A 123 -18.59 -6.48 -0.91
C LEU A 123 -18.71 -7.42 -2.12
N ASP A 124 -19.86 -7.42 -2.80
CA ASP A 124 -20.10 -8.28 -3.97
C ASP A 124 -19.26 -7.84 -5.18
N GLU A 125 -19.21 -6.53 -5.48
CA GLU A 125 -18.34 -5.97 -6.53
C GLU A 125 -16.86 -6.24 -6.24
N TYR A 126 -16.43 -6.17 -4.97
CA TYR A 126 -15.04 -6.43 -4.61
C TYR A 126 -14.64 -7.91 -4.77
N LEU A 127 -15.57 -8.83 -4.52
CA LEU A 127 -15.32 -10.27 -4.63
C LEU A 127 -15.47 -10.82 -6.05
N ASN A 128 -16.11 -10.05 -6.94
CA ASN A 128 -16.34 -10.40 -8.34
C ASN A 128 -15.75 -9.32 -9.29
N PRO A 129 -14.42 -9.19 -9.34
CA PRO A 129 -13.72 -8.18 -10.14
C PRO A 129 -13.73 -8.42 -11.65
#